data_AF-A0A8T3LW45-F1
#
_entry.id   AF-A0A8T3LW45-F1
#
_cell.length_a   1.000
_cell.length_b   1.000
_cell.length_c   1.000
_cell.angle_alpha   90.00
_cell.angle_beta   90.00
_cell.angle_gamma   90.00
#
_symmetry.space_group_name_H-M   'P 1'
#
loop_
_entity.id
_entity.type
_entity.pdbx_description
1 polymer ?
#
loop_
_entity_poly.entity_id
_entity_poly.type
_entity_poly.pdbx_seq_one_letter_code
_entity_poly.pdbx_strand_id
1 'polypeptide(L)' 'DFDSGLGYVNHGTIGAEAHLPFGGTKATGNGHREVGQAALDFFSEWKSVYIDYSGKLQRAQIDTT' A
#
# COMPACT_ATOMS: atom_id res chain seq x y z
N ASP A 1 22.36 -1.03 12.34
CA ASP A 1 21.12 -0.67 11.64
C ASP A 1 19.94 -1.29 12.38
N PHE A 2 18.76 -0.66 12.35
CA PHE A 2 17.56 -1.17 13.00
C PHE A 2 16.68 -1.88 11.97
N ASP A 3 16.90 -3.18 11.83
CA ASP A 3 16.24 -3.99 10.81
C ASP A 3 14.99 -4.68 11.36
N SER A 4 13.97 -3.91 11.74
CA SER A 4 12.69 -4.43 12.25
C SER A 4 11.52 -3.67 11.66
N GLY A 5 10.39 -4.34 11.45
CA GLY A 5 9.19 -3.71 10.90
C GLY A 5 8.38 -2.91 11.92
N LEU A 6 8.67 -3.08 13.21
CA LEU A 6 8.07 -2.36 14.32
C LEU A 6 9.12 -2.13 15.42
N GLY A 7 9.06 -0.98 16.09
CA GLY A 7 9.94 -0.65 17.20
C GLY A 7 9.27 0.32 18.15
N TYR A 8 9.47 0.11 19.45
CA TYR A 8 8.96 0.98 20.50
C TYR A 8 10.10 1.67 21.23
N VAL A 9 9.89 2.94 21.57
CA VAL A 9 10.78 3.71 22.45
C VAL A 9 10.11 3.81 23.81
N ASN A 10 10.79 3.35 24.86
CA ASN A 10 10.27 3.34 26.24
C ASN A 10 8.96 2.56 26.45
N HIS A 11 8.64 1.61 25.55
CA HIS A 11 7.49 0.72 25.67
C HIS A 11 7.87 -0.71 25.26
N GLY A 12 7.09 -1.70 25.70
CA GLY A 12 7.32 -3.11 25.40
C GLY A 12 7.07 -3.45 23.93
N THR A 13 7.49 -4.66 23.52
CA THR A 13 7.35 -5.13 22.13
C THR A 13 5.94 -5.61 21.76
N ILE A 14 5.03 -5.67 22.75
CA ILE A 14 3.62 -6.02 22.57
C ILE A 14 2.75 -4.76 22.52
N GLY A 15 1.53 -4.91 21.99
CA GLY A 15 0.52 -3.84 22.03
C GLY A 15 0.50 -2.92 20.82
N ALA A 16 0.73 -3.47 19.62
CA ALA A 16 0.57 -2.72 18.36
C ALA A 16 -0.82 -2.10 18.25
N GLU A 17 -0.86 -0.80 17.95
CA GLU A 17 -2.10 -0.07 17.78
C GLU A 17 -2.82 -0.52 16.50
N ALA A 18 -4.12 -0.80 16.62
CA ALA A 18 -4.94 -1.39 15.55
C ALA A 18 -5.15 -0.51 14.31
N HIS A 19 -4.57 0.69 14.25
CA HIS A 19 -4.65 1.58 13.10
C HIS A 19 -3.29 1.77 12.40
N LEU A 20 -2.20 1.27 12.99
CA LEU A 20 -0.87 1.36 12.41
C LEU A 20 -0.51 0.08 11.64
N PRO A 21 0.35 0.18 10.60
CA PRO A 21 0.78 -0.98 9.83
C PRO A 21 1.55 -1.98 10.70
N PHE A 22 1.09 -3.23 10.74
CA PHE A 22 1.74 -4.32 11.44
C PHE A 22 2.44 -5.26 10.45
N GLY A 23 3.68 -5.65 10.76
CA GLY A 23 4.41 -6.63 9.97
C GLY A 23 5.91 -6.51 10.13
N GLY A 24 6.62 -7.59 9.80
CA GLY A 24 8.06 -7.70 10.01
C GLY A 24 8.89 -7.64 8.73
N THR A 25 10.19 -7.87 8.90
CA THR A 25 11.20 -7.95 7.82
C THR A 25 12.07 -9.20 8.05
N LYS A 26 12.96 -9.53 7.11
CA LYS A 26 13.80 -10.75 7.15
C LYS A 26 12.93 -12.02 7.18
N ALA A 27 13.23 -12.97 8.07
CA ALA A 27 12.49 -14.22 8.18
C ALA A 27 11.08 -14.05 8.78
N THR A 28 10.73 -12.88 9.31
CA THR A 28 9.43 -12.65 9.96
C THR A 28 8.38 -12.06 9.02
N GLY A 29 8.69 -11.83 7.74
CA GLY A 29 7.75 -11.27 6.78
C GLY A 29 8.36 -11.07 5.39
N ASN A 30 7.50 -10.86 4.39
CA ASN A 30 7.85 -10.70 2.98
C ASN A 30 7.72 -9.24 2.50
N GLY A 31 7.65 -8.28 3.42
CA GLY A 31 7.47 -6.86 3.13
C GLY A 31 6.03 -6.37 3.21
N HIS A 32 5.03 -7.25 3.18
CA HIS A 32 3.64 -6.85 3.37
C HIS A 32 3.40 -6.33 4.79
N ARG A 33 2.38 -5.49 4.90
CA ARG A 33 1.87 -4.95 6.17
C ARG A 33 0.37 -5.19 6.24
N GLU A 34 -0.07 -5.66 7.38
CA GLU A 34 -1.48 -5.79 7.72
C GLU A 34 -1.91 -4.60 8.57
N VAL A 35 -3.22 -4.49 8.80
CA VAL A 35 -3.84 -3.46 9.65
C VAL A 35 -3.71 -2.02 9.12
N GLY A 36 -4.67 -1.17 9.47
CA GLY A 36 -4.71 0.22 9.02
C GLY A 36 -4.83 0.36 7.49
N GLN A 37 -4.38 1.49 6.95
CA GLN A 37 -4.46 1.78 5.52
C GLN A 37 -3.54 0.89 4.68
N ALA A 38 -2.41 0.45 5.25
CA ALA A 38 -1.43 -0.38 4.53
C ALA A 38 -1.99 -1.76 4.14
N ALA A 39 -3.02 -2.25 4.86
CA ALA A 39 -3.70 -3.48 4.50
C ALA A 39 -4.40 -3.42 3.12
N LEU A 40 -4.79 -2.22 2.66
CA LEU A 40 -5.45 -2.06 1.37
C LEU A 40 -4.55 -2.50 0.22
N ASP A 41 -3.25 -2.23 0.29
CA ASP A 41 -2.30 -2.63 -0.76
C ASP A 41 -2.15 -4.15 -0.87
N PHE A 42 -2.46 -4.90 0.20
CA PHE A 42 -2.42 -6.37 0.18
C PHE A 42 -3.76 -7.01 -0.20
N PHE A 43 -4.87 -6.46 0.29
CA PHE A 43 -6.20 -7.03 0.09
C PHE A 43 -6.97 -6.43 -1.09
N SER A 44 -6.42 -5.42 -1.76
CA SER A 44 -7.03 -4.79 -2.93
C SER A 44 -6.01 -4.57 -4.05
N GLU A 45 -6.53 -4.37 -5.26
CA GLU A 45 -5.73 -4.04 -6.43
C GLU A 45 -6.15 -2.68 -7.01
N TRP A 46 -5.19 -1.96 -7.58
CA TRP A 46 -5.46 -0.70 -8.26
C TRP A 46 -6.11 -0.95 -9.61
N LYS A 47 -7.33 -0.41 -9.79
CA LYS A 47 -8.03 -0.43 -11.08
C LYS A 47 -8.14 0.98 -11.64
N SER A 48 -7.46 1.24 -12.75
CA SER A 48 -7.57 2.49 -13.49
C SER A 48 -8.74 2.43 -14.47
N VAL A 49 -9.67 3.38 -14.39
CA VAL A 49 -10.85 3.47 -15.27
C VAL A 49 -10.89 4.84 -15.91
N TYR A 50 -10.99 4.87 -17.24
CA TYR A 50 -11.14 6.09 -18.03
C TYR A 50 -12.52 6.12 -18.65
N ILE A 51 -13.22 7.25 -18.53
CA ILE A 51 -14.54 7.45 -19.12
C ILE A 51 -14.45 8.61 -20.12
N ASP A 52 -14.75 8.31 -21.37
CA ASP A 52 -14.72 9.27 -22.47
C ASP A 52 -16.16 9.68 -22.85
N TYR A 53 -16.44 10.99 -22.76
CA TYR A 53 -17.74 11.57 -23.09
C TYR A 53 -17.75 12.29 -24.45
N SER A 54 -16.65 12.23 -25.21
CA SER A 54 -16.48 13.04 -26.42
C SER A 54 -17.26 12.54 -27.64
N GLY A 55 -17.91 11.36 -27.54
CA GLY A 55 -18.69 10.77 -28.63
C GLY A 55 -17.85 10.31 -29.83
N LYS A 56 -16.52 10.32 -29.70
CA LYS A 56 -15.55 9.90 -30.73
C LYS A 56 -14.42 9.11 -30.09
N LEU A 57 -13.73 8.28 -30.87
CA LEU A 57 -12.58 7.53 -30.39
C LEU A 57 -11.38 8.47 -30.17
N GLN A 58 -10.97 8.64 -28.91
CA GLN A 58 -9.77 9.37 -28.55
C GLN A 58 -8.54 8.47 -28.65
N ARG A 59 -7.55 8.87 -29.45
CA ARG A 59 -6.29 8.13 -29.63
C ARG A 59 -5.21 8.76 -28.77
N ALA A 60 -5.18 8.37 -27.50
CA ALA A 60 -4.17 8.83 -26.55
C ALA A 60 -2.77 8.60 -27.13
N GLN A 61 -1.89 9.60 -26.99
CA GLN A 61 -0.50 9.58 -27.47
C GLN A 61 -0.31 9.54 -29.00
N ILE A 62 -1.38 9.58 -29.81
CA ILE A 62 -1.29 9.63 -31.28
C ILE A 62 -1.71 11.01 -31.79
N ASP A 63 -2.86 11.52 -31.33
CA ASP A 63 -3.43 12.78 -31.82
C ASP A 63 -3.09 13.96 -30.88
N THR A 64 -1.89 13.96 -30.30
CA THR A 64 -1.43 14.98 -29.32
C THR A 64 -0.87 16.27 -29.93
N THR A 65 -1.08 16.49 -31.23
CA THR A 65 -0.67 17.69 -31.98
C THR A 65 -1.85 18.34 -32.66
#